data_AF-A0A1T2L4L6-F1
#
_entry.id   AF-A0A1T2L4L6-F1
#
_cell.length_a   1.000
_cell.length_b   1.000
_cell.length_c   1.000
_cell.angle_alpha   90.00
_cell.angle_beta   90.00
_cell.angle_gamma   90.00
#
_symmetry.space_group_name_H-M   'P 1'
#
loop_
_entity.id
_entity.type
_entity.pdbx_description
1 polymer ?
#
loop_
_entity_poly.entity_id
_entity_poly.type
_entity_poly.pdbx_seq_one_letter_code
_entity_poly.pdbx_strand_id
1 'polypeptide(L)'
;MMGSINIRPFKLFMLLATSLLLVSCAAGDVRFSQDTPAGFWYGLWHGVISFITLVIHLFNESVSVYEINNSGGWYDFGFLLGVISIWGGGCHVSCKTAATKRREKEWEEIGDKVEAKVMRKLKRWSEDEDGTEASAGWDEIGEKVEKKLKRKIREWAEKD
;
A
#
# COMPACT_ATOMS: atom_id res chain seq x y z
N MET A 1 14.87 -17.44 19.83
CA MET A 1 16.06 -16.58 19.98
C MET A 1 15.76 -15.22 19.36
N MET A 2 15.15 -14.29 20.10
CA MET A 2 15.01 -12.89 19.65
C MET A 2 16.15 -12.10 20.28
N GLY A 3 17.13 -11.73 19.45
CA GLY A 3 18.24 -10.89 19.85
C GLY A 3 17.72 -9.53 20.29
N SER A 4 18.03 -9.15 21.53
CA SER A 4 17.78 -7.83 22.08
C SER A 4 18.43 -6.78 21.16
N ILE A 5 17.61 -5.99 20.48
CA ILE A 5 18.09 -4.88 19.65
C ILE A 5 18.77 -3.88 20.59
N ASN A 6 20.10 -3.83 20.54
CA ASN A 6 20.87 -2.91 21.36
C ASN A 6 20.57 -1.47 20.91
N ILE A 7 19.85 -0.73 21.74
CA ILE A 7 19.39 0.65 21.48
C ILE A 7 20.55 1.66 21.60
N ARG A 8 21.66 1.26 22.24
CA ARG A 8 22.87 2.07 22.44
C ARG A 8 23.59 2.45 21.14
N PRO A 9 23.92 1.52 20.21
CA PRO A 9 24.50 1.88 18.92
C PRO A 9 23.52 2.69 18.06
N PHE A 10 22.20 2.45 18.18
CA PHE A 10 21.19 3.24 17.46
C PHE A 10 21.16 4.71 17.92
N LYS A 11 21.22 4.95 19.24
CA LYS A 11 21.33 6.30 19.80
C LYS A 11 22.64 6.98 19.38
N LEU A 12 23.75 6.23 19.36
CA LEU A 12 25.05 6.74 18.92
C LEU A 12 25.03 7.12 17.43
N PHE A 13 24.42 6.27 16.60
CA PHE A 13 24.23 6.52 15.16
C PHE A 13 23.34 7.74 14.91
N MET A 14 22.24 7.89 15.66
CA MET A 14 21.34 9.03 15.55
C MET A 14 21.99 10.35 16.02
N LEU A 15 22.78 10.32 17.11
CA LEU A 15 23.58 11.45 17.57
C LEU A 15 24.66 11.84 16.54
N LEU A 16 25.36 10.85 15.99
CA LEU A 16 26.38 11.06 14.96
C LEU A 16 25.75 11.68 13.70
N ALA A 17 24.65 11.11 13.20
CA ALA A 17 23.91 11.65 12.06
C ALA A 17 23.45 13.10 12.30
N THR A 18 22.93 13.41 13.50
CA THR A 18 22.53 14.77 13.87
C THR A 18 23.72 15.73 13.90
N SER A 19 24.86 15.29 14.43
CA SER A 19 26.09 16.11 14.44
C SER A 19 26.65 16.37 13.05
N LEU A 20 26.58 15.39 12.13
CA LEU A 20 26.96 15.60 10.73
C LEU A 20 26.01 16.58 10.02
N LEU A 21 24.69 16.50 10.29
CA LEU A 21 23.70 17.43 9.73
C LEU A 21 23.96 18.88 10.18
N LEU A 22 24.40 19.07 11.43
CA LEU A 22 24.78 20.39 11.95
C LEU A 22 26.03 20.95 11.26
N VAL A 23 26.99 20.11 10.87
CA VAL A 23 28.19 20.53 10.12
C VAL A 23 27.86 20.86 8.66
N SER A 24 26.88 20.19 8.05
CA SER A 24 26.43 20.48 6.69
C SER A 24 25.71 21.82 6.51
N CYS A 25 25.23 22.45 7.59
CA CYS A 25 24.50 23.73 7.49
C CYS A 25 25.40 24.93 7.11
N ALA A 26 26.73 24.75 7.06
CA ALA A 26 27.69 25.78 6.66
C ALA A 26 28.34 25.52 5.28
N ALA A 27 27.81 24.59 4.47
CA ALA A 27 28.25 24.42 3.09
C ALA A 27 27.67 25.55 2.23
N GLY A 28 28.55 26.45 1.77
CA GLY A 28 28.19 27.66 1.03
C GLY A 28 27.37 27.41 -0.24
N ASP A 29 26.68 28.46 -0.68
CA ASP A 29 25.89 28.54 -1.91
C ASP A 29 26.62 27.85 -3.08
N VAL A 30 26.20 26.64 -3.42
CA VAL A 30 26.68 25.93 -4.61
C VAL A 30 26.07 26.60 -5.84
N ARG A 31 26.75 27.62 -6.37
CA ARG A 31 26.37 28.26 -7.63
C ARG A 31 26.89 27.41 -8.78
N PHE A 32 26.03 26.57 -9.35
CA PHE A 32 26.37 25.80 -10.54
C PHE A 32 26.50 26.73 -11.75
N SER A 33 27.64 26.68 -12.42
CA SER A 33 27.96 27.48 -13.61
C SER A 33 28.24 26.56 -14.79
N GLN A 34 28.15 27.03 -16.04
CA GLN A 34 28.30 26.19 -17.25
C GLN A 34 29.55 25.28 -17.24
N ASP A 35 30.63 25.72 -16.59
CA ASP A 35 31.87 24.97 -16.44
C ASP A 35 31.84 23.87 -15.35
N THR A 36 30.89 23.95 -14.42
CA THR A 36 30.68 23.02 -13.28
C THR A 36 29.20 22.65 -13.12
N PRO A 37 28.61 21.91 -14.07
CA PRO A 37 27.20 21.56 -14.04
C PRO A 37 26.83 20.62 -12.88
N ALA A 38 25.59 20.76 -12.39
CA ALA A 38 25.04 19.84 -11.40
C ALA A 38 24.92 18.42 -11.99
N GLY A 39 25.61 17.47 -11.37
CA GLY A 39 25.60 16.06 -11.77
C GLY A 39 24.52 15.22 -11.10
N PHE A 40 24.62 13.89 -11.23
CA PHE A 40 23.68 12.91 -10.69
C PHE A 40 23.38 13.08 -9.19
N TRP A 41 24.40 13.27 -8.35
CA TRP A 41 24.22 13.36 -6.89
C TRP A 41 23.43 14.60 -6.46
N TYR A 42 23.61 15.72 -7.17
CA TYR A 42 22.81 16.93 -6.94
C TYR A 42 21.39 16.76 -7.47
N GLY A 43 21.21 16.09 -8.62
CA GLY A 43 19.90 15.68 -9.10
C GLY A 43 19.15 14.86 -8.05
N LEU A 44 19.79 13.82 -7.49
CA LEU A 44 19.22 12.98 -6.43
C LEU A 44 18.82 13.79 -5.20
N TRP A 45 19.70 14.68 -4.74
CA TRP A 45 19.43 15.55 -3.60
C TRP A 45 18.24 16.48 -3.86
N HIS A 46 18.22 17.17 -5.00
CA HIS A 46 17.13 18.04 -5.42
C HIS A 46 15.80 17.29 -5.57
N GLY A 47 15.83 16.05 -6.07
CA GLY A 47 14.65 15.19 -6.15
C GLY A 47 14.07 14.85 -4.78
N VAL A 48 14.90 14.53 -3.80
CA VAL A 48 14.48 14.22 -2.41
C VAL A 48 13.81 15.42 -1.74
N ILE A 49 14.38 16.62 -1.89
CA ILE A 49 13.87 17.86 -1.27
C ILE A 49 12.87 18.61 -2.14
N SER A 50 12.53 18.09 -3.33
CA SER A 50 11.76 18.77 -4.38
C SER A 50 10.43 19.37 -3.91
N PHE A 51 9.72 18.68 -3.03
CA PHE A 51 8.46 19.20 -2.48
C PHE A 51 8.67 20.37 -1.51
N ILE A 52 9.68 20.28 -0.64
CA ILE A 52 10.00 21.35 0.30
C ILE A 52 10.47 22.58 -0.48
N THR A 53 11.33 22.39 -1.49
CA THR A 53 11.80 23.48 -2.34
C THR A 53 10.68 24.05 -3.21
N LEU A 54 9.71 23.24 -3.65
CA LEU A 54 8.52 23.72 -4.35
C LEU A 54 7.66 24.63 -3.48
N VAL A 55 7.45 24.26 -2.21
CA VAL A 55 6.72 25.11 -1.24
C VAL A 55 7.45 26.43 -1.05
N ILE A 56 8.78 26.41 -0.90
CA ILE A 56 9.59 27.63 -0.75
C ILE A 56 9.55 28.49 -2.03
N HIS A 57 9.67 27.87 -3.21
CA HIS A 57 9.63 28.54 -4.51
C HIS A 57 8.35 29.38 -4.69
N LEU A 58 7.22 28.89 -4.16
CA LEU A 58 5.94 29.61 -4.22
C LEU A 58 5.95 30.94 -3.45
N PHE A 59 6.74 31.05 -2.39
CA PHE A 59 6.87 32.27 -1.59
C PHE A 59 8.13 33.07 -1.93
N ASN A 60 9.10 32.46 -2.62
CA ASN A 60 10.35 33.09 -3.00
C ASN A 60 10.86 32.55 -4.35
N GLU A 61 10.73 33.38 -5.38
CA GLU A 61 11.17 33.08 -6.75
C GLU A 61 12.69 32.89 -6.87
N SER A 62 13.48 33.27 -5.85
CA SER A 62 14.94 33.12 -5.88
C SER A 62 15.41 31.66 -5.70
N VAL A 63 14.52 30.74 -5.32
CA VAL A 63 14.86 29.34 -5.06
C VAL A 63 14.23 28.47 -6.15
N SER A 64 15.02 27.96 -7.09
CA SER A 64 14.52 27.04 -8.11
C SER A 64 14.47 25.60 -7.58
N VAL A 65 13.40 24.87 -7.92
CA VAL A 65 13.25 23.43 -7.61
C VAL A 65 14.24 22.58 -8.43
N TYR A 66 14.61 23.08 -9.61
CA TYR A 66 15.42 22.37 -10.58
C TYR A 66 16.57 23.26 -11.05
N GLU A 67 17.78 22.69 -11.13
CA GLU A 67 18.97 23.43 -11.53
C GLU A 67 19.00 23.63 -13.05
N ILE A 68 19.11 24.88 -13.49
CA ILE A 68 19.16 25.25 -14.91
C ILE A 68 20.47 24.75 -15.52
N ASN A 69 21.54 24.82 -14.74
CA ASN A 69 22.85 24.45 -15.18
C ASN A 69 23.24 23.04 -14.71
N ASN A 70 22.73 22.03 -15.43
CA ASN A 70 22.86 20.63 -15.09
C ASN A 70 23.60 19.81 -16.17
N SER A 71 24.00 18.59 -15.82
CA SER A 71 24.69 17.67 -16.74
C SER A 71 23.72 16.89 -17.65
N GLY A 72 22.47 17.36 -17.80
CA GLY A 72 21.40 16.72 -18.57
C GLY A 72 20.93 15.39 -17.98
N GLY A 73 20.99 14.33 -18.78
CA GLY A 73 20.34 13.05 -18.47
C GLY A 73 20.77 12.39 -17.15
N TRP A 74 22.02 12.55 -16.72
CA TRP A 74 22.47 12.01 -15.42
C TRP A 74 21.87 12.76 -14.23
N TYR A 75 21.69 14.08 -14.36
CA TYR A 75 21.01 14.87 -13.34
C TYR A 75 19.53 14.50 -13.29
N ASP A 76 18.87 14.40 -14.46
CA ASP A 76 17.45 14.04 -14.57
C ASP A 76 17.16 12.66 -13.98
N PHE A 77 18.03 11.69 -14.26
CA PHE A 77 17.91 10.34 -13.69
C PHE A 77 18.00 10.37 -12.16
N GLY A 78 18.96 11.13 -11.60
CA GLY A 78 19.08 11.33 -10.16
C GLY A 78 17.84 12.00 -9.58
N PHE A 79 17.37 13.07 -10.20
CA PHE A 79 16.18 13.81 -9.78
C PHE A 79 14.94 12.94 -9.73
N LEU A 80 14.67 12.20 -10.81
CA LEU A 80 13.54 11.29 -10.88
C LEU A 80 13.63 10.19 -9.80
N LEU A 81 14.82 9.62 -9.58
CA LEU A 81 15.03 8.62 -8.55
C LEU A 81 14.78 9.18 -7.14
N GLY A 82 15.24 10.41 -6.86
CA GLY A 82 14.99 11.10 -5.60
C GLY A 82 13.51 11.35 -5.36
N VAL A 83 12.78 11.82 -6.37
CA VAL A 83 11.33 12.01 -6.30
C VAL A 83 10.63 10.68 -6.04
N ILE A 84 10.94 9.64 -6.82
CA ILE A 84 10.29 8.32 -6.66
C ILE A 84 10.61 7.70 -5.29
N SER A 85 11.81 7.92 -4.75
CA SER A 85 12.21 7.31 -3.47
C SER A 85 11.42 7.83 -2.27
N ILE A 86 11.03 9.11 -2.30
CA ILE A 86 10.32 9.76 -1.18
C ILE A 86 8.83 9.92 -1.46
N TRP A 87 8.48 10.21 -2.72
CA TRP A 87 7.12 10.58 -3.17
C TRP A 87 6.50 9.54 -4.10
N GLY A 88 7.30 8.66 -4.70
CA GLY A 88 6.80 7.54 -5.48
C GLY A 88 6.22 6.49 -4.57
N GLY A 89 4.93 6.58 -4.30
CA GLY A 89 4.18 5.53 -3.59
C GLY A 89 4.50 4.18 -4.19
N GLY A 90 4.96 3.24 -3.35
CA GLY A 90 5.50 1.97 -3.80
C GLY A 90 4.54 1.28 -4.79
N CYS A 91 5.03 1.02 -6.00
CA CYS A 91 4.32 0.19 -6.96
C CYS A 91 4.19 -1.22 -6.35
N HIS A 92 3.07 -1.49 -5.68
CA HIS A 92 2.73 -2.83 -5.22
C HIS A 92 2.31 -3.66 -6.44
N VAL A 93 3.29 -4.08 -7.23
CA VAL A 93 3.10 -5.06 -8.29
C VAL A 93 2.85 -6.39 -7.59
N SER A 94 1.59 -6.63 -7.23
CA SER A 94 1.13 -7.91 -6.72
C SER A 94 1.09 -8.89 -7.88
N CYS A 95 2.24 -9.49 -8.22
CA CYS A 95 2.24 -10.72 -8.99
C CYS A 95 1.55 -11.79 -8.13
N LYS A 96 0.25 -12.04 -8.39
CA LYS A 96 -0.48 -13.15 -7.75
C LYS A 96 0.30 -14.44 -8.02
N THR A 97 0.77 -15.08 -6.96
CA THR A 97 1.47 -16.36 -7.07
C THR A 97 0.53 -17.41 -7.67
N ALA A 98 1.09 -18.44 -8.33
CA ALA A 98 0.31 -19.54 -8.88
C ALA A 98 -0.62 -20.22 -7.83
N ALA A 99 -0.22 -20.19 -6.55
CA ALA A 99 -1.02 -20.67 -5.42
C ALA A 99 -2.31 -19.87 -5.21
N THR A 100 -2.27 -18.53 -5.30
CA THR A 100 -3.47 -17.68 -5.18
C THR A 100 -4.42 -17.89 -6.34
N LYS A 101 -3.88 -18.09 -7.56
CA LYS A 101 -4.69 -18.38 -8.75
C LYS A 101 -5.42 -19.74 -8.65
N ARG A 102 -4.79 -20.77 -8.07
CA ARG A 102 -5.45 -22.08 -7.83
C ARG A 102 -6.60 -21.95 -6.82
N ARG A 103 -6.37 -21.22 -5.73
CA ARG A 103 -7.39 -20.96 -4.70
C ARG A 103 -8.60 -20.23 -5.29
N GLU A 104 -8.40 -19.21 -6.13
CA GLU A 104 -9.51 -18.51 -6.79
C GLU A 104 -10.36 -19.47 -7.65
N LYS A 105 -9.73 -20.37 -8.41
CA LYS A 105 -10.46 -21.40 -9.17
C LYS A 105 -11.23 -22.36 -8.27
N GLU A 106 -10.64 -22.80 -7.16
CA GLU A 106 -11.33 -23.65 -6.19
C GLU A 106 -12.56 -22.95 -5.61
N TRP A 107 -12.47 -21.65 -5.31
CA TRP A 107 -13.61 -20.86 -4.83
C TRP A 107 -14.70 -20.67 -5.88
N GLU A 108 -14.35 -20.44 -7.15
CA GLU A 108 -15.32 -20.37 -8.25
C GLU A 108 -16.07 -21.70 -8.40
N GLU A 109 -15.35 -22.83 -8.43
CA GLU A 109 -15.98 -24.16 -8.49
C GLU A 109 -16.88 -24.46 -7.29
N ILE A 110 -16.49 -24.00 -6.10
CA ILE A 110 -17.31 -24.12 -4.88
C ILE A 110 -18.56 -23.25 -5.02
N GLY A 111 -18.43 -22.03 -5.52
CA GLY A 111 -19.53 -21.10 -5.78
C GLY A 111 -20.58 -21.72 -6.71
N ASP A 112 -20.16 -22.22 -7.87
CA ASP A 112 -21.04 -22.86 -8.85
C ASP A 112 -21.80 -24.07 -8.26
N LYS A 113 -21.11 -24.88 -7.45
CA LYS A 113 -21.72 -26.03 -6.78
C LYS A 113 -22.74 -25.61 -5.72
N VAL A 114 -22.47 -24.51 -5.01
CA VAL A 114 -23.40 -23.96 -4.01
C VAL A 114 -24.63 -23.39 -4.72
N GLU A 115 -24.44 -22.60 -5.76
CA GLU A 115 -25.53 -22.00 -6.55
C GLU A 115 -26.43 -23.07 -7.17
N ALA A 116 -25.85 -24.08 -7.80
CA ALA A 116 -26.60 -25.20 -8.38
C ALA A 116 -27.40 -25.97 -7.32
N LYS A 117 -26.86 -26.15 -6.11
CA LYS A 117 -27.59 -26.80 -5.01
C LYS A 117 -28.71 -25.92 -4.47
N VAL A 118 -28.49 -24.62 -4.34
CA VAL A 118 -29.50 -23.65 -3.91
C VAL A 118 -30.64 -23.62 -4.91
N MET A 119 -30.36 -23.47 -6.20
CA MET A 119 -31.36 -23.47 -7.27
C MET A 119 -32.17 -24.76 -7.32
N ARG A 120 -31.54 -25.94 -7.21
CA ARG A 120 -32.26 -27.21 -7.13
C ARG A 120 -33.18 -27.30 -5.92
N LYS A 121 -32.73 -26.78 -4.78
CA LYS A 121 -33.50 -26.82 -3.53
C LYS A 121 -34.67 -25.84 -3.56
N LEU A 122 -34.46 -24.64 -4.10
CA LEU A 122 -35.51 -23.65 -4.33
C LEU A 122 -36.58 -24.17 -5.29
N LYS A 123 -36.15 -24.79 -6.39
CA LYS A 123 -37.06 -25.39 -7.37
C LYS A 123 -37.91 -26.50 -6.76
N ARG A 124 -37.31 -27.39 -5.97
CA ARG A 124 -38.05 -28.43 -5.24
C ARG A 124 -39.08 -27.82 -4.28
N TRP A 125 -38.72 -26.77 -3.54
CA TRP A 125 -39.66 -26.09 -2.65
C TRP A 125 -40.79 -25.40 -3.41
N SER A 126 -40.52 -24.87 -4.62
CA SER A 126 -41.56 -24.31 -5.49
C SER A 126 -42.50 -25.38 -6.06
N GLU A 127 -42.02 -26.60 -6.28
CA GLU A 127 -42.84 -27.71 -6.78
C GLU A 127 -43.68 -28.37 -5.66
N ASP A 128 -43.27 -28.22 -4.40
CA ASP A 128 -43.97 -28.72 -3.22
C ASP A 128 -45.00 -27.70 -2.65
N GLU A 129 -45.13 -26.49 -3.23
CA GLU A 129 -46.07 -25.43 -2.82
C GLU A 129 -47.12 -25.11 -3.92
N ASP A 130 -48.00 -26.06 -4.24
CA ASP A 130 -49.32 -25.81 -4.82
C ASP A 130 -50.39 -25.75 -3.73
N GLY A 131 -50.38 -24.67 -2.95
CA GLY A 131 -51.44 -24.42 -1.98
C GLY A 131 -51.09 -23.35 -0.97
N THR A 132 -51.55 -22.13 -1.24
CA THR A 132 -51.96 -21.07 -0.28
C THR A 132 -51.18 -20.98 1.05
N GLU A 133 -50.47 -19.85 1.26
CA GLU A 133 -49.79 -19.37 2.50
C GLU A 133 -48.24 -19.32 2.51
N ALA A 134 -47.62 -18.92 1.39
CA ALA A 134 -46.17 -18.80 1.21
C ALA A 134 -45.46 -17.60 1.91
N SER A 135 -46.00 -17.03 2.99
CA SER A 135 -45.32 -15.91 3.71
C SER A 135 -44.94 -16.22 5.16
N ALA A 136 -45.77 -16.99 5.88
CA ALA A 136 -45.51 -17.35 7.27
C ALA A 136 -44.37 -18.38 7.44
N GLY A 137 -44.12 -19.22 6.42
CA GLY A 137 -43.05 -20.23 6.47
C GLY A 137 -41.64 -19.67 6.34
N TRP A 138 -41.45 -18.57 5.60
CA TRP A 138 -40.12 -18.00 5.34
C TRP A 138 -39.51 -17.34 6.58
N ASP A 139 -40.33 -16.73 7.44
CA ASP A 139 -39.87 -16.12 8.69
C ASP A 139 -39.37 -17.17 9.68
N GLU A 140 -40.07 -18.31 9.82
CA GLU A 140 -39.63 -19.41 10.69
C GLU A 140 -38.34 -20.05 10.16
N ILE A 141 -38.21 -20.17 8.83
CA ILE A 141 -37.01 -20.69 8.18
C ILE A 141 -35.82 -19.74 8.39
N GLY A 142 -36.03 -18.43 8.23
CA GLY A 142 -35.02 -17.40 8.47
C GLY A 142 -34.48 -17.43 9.90
N GLU A 143 -35.39 -17.53 10.88
CA GLU A 143 -35.01 -17.59 12.29
C GLU A 143 -34.19 -18.85 12.62
N LYS A 144 -34.53 -20.00 12.03
CA LYS A 144 -33.76 -21.26 12.18
C LYS A 144 -32.35 -21.16 11.55
N VAL A 145 -32.22 -20.51 10.40
CA VAL A 145 -30.93 -20.31 9.73
C VAL A 145 -30.04 -19.38 10.55
N GLU A 146 -30.58 -18.27 11.03
CA GLU A 146 -29.83 -17.29 11.83
C GLU A 146 -29.33 -17.93 13.14
N LYS A 147 -30.19 -18.67 13.85
CA LYS A 147 -29.81 -19.39 15.08
C LYS A 147 -28.69 -20.40 14.82
N LYS A 148 -28.74 -21.13 13.70
CA LYS A 148 -27.68 -22.08 13.31
C LYS A 148 -26.37 -21.38 12.95
N LEU A 149 -26.44 -20.25 12.24
CA LEU A 149 -25.25 -19.48 11.85
C LEU A 149 -24.54 -18.92 13.07
N LYS A 150 -25.29 -18.27 13.97
CA LYS A 150 -24.77 -17.72 15.23
C LYS A 150 -24.11 -18.79 16.10
N ARG A 151 -24.71 -19.98 16.20
CA ARG A 151 -24.13 -21.10 16.95
C ARG A 151 -22.80 -21.57 16.35
N LYS A 152 -22.74 -21.73 15.03
CA LYS A 152 -21.52 -22.14 14.31
C LYS A 152 -20.39 -21.12 14.45
N ILE A 153 -20.72 -19.83 14.38
CA ILE A 153 -19.75 -18.74 14.61
C ILE A 153 -19.23 -18.77 16.04
N ARG A 154 -20.09 -18.98 17.03
CA ARG A 154 -19.70 -19.09 18.44
C ARG A 154 -18.79 -20.30 18.70
N GLU A 155 -19.14 -21.46 18.15
CA GLU A 155 -18.28 -22.66 18.21
C GLU A 155 -16.91 -22.43 17.58
N TRP A 156 -16.84 -21.66 16.48
CA TRP A 156 -15.55 -21.31 15.88
C TRP A 156 -14.76 -20.34 16.75
N ALA A 157 -15.41 -19.34 17.34
CA ALA A 157 -14.76 -18.36 18.21
C ALA A 157 -14.23 -18.95 19.54
N GLU A 158 -14.81 -20.05 20.03
CA GLU A 158 -14.37 -20.74 21.25
C GLU A 158 -13.30 -21.82 21.00
N LYS A 159 -12.96 -22.10 19.73
CA LYS A 159 -12.05 -23.17 19.32
C LYS A 159 -10.66 -22.67 18.87
N ASP A 160 -10.46 -21.36 18.83
CA ASP A 160 -9.17 -20.65 18.76
C ASP A 160 -8.77 -20.16 20.17
#